data_AF-A0A957ZFG2-F1
#
_entry.id   AF-A0A957ZFG2-F1
#
_cell.length_a   1.000
_cell.length_b   1.000
_cell.length_c   1.000
_cell.angle_alpha   90.00
_cell.angle_beta   90.00
_cell.angle_gamma   90.00
#
_symmetry.space_group_name_H-M   'P 1'
#
loop_
_entity.id
_entity.type
_entity.pdbx_description
1 polymer ?
#
loop_
_entity_poly.entity_id
_entity_poly.type
_entity_poly.pdbx_seq_one_letter_code
_entity_poly.pdbx_strand_id
1 'polypeptide(L)'
;MMVGLAVAFIFYVLSAQWEQLRDQPWRLHGGWLVISTLFLLASWGLEIAVWRYLLHLLGGYVPYAAAARIWFLSAIVRYVPGNIWQPLSMTLRCRQHGVAPETTLTSVVLYQVVILLAAAPIAGIYFFATGNYGLITDALGQMAPWLAGLVLLPVLIFLWRPDWLIGILNWA
;
A
#
# COMPACT_ATOMS: atom_id res chain seq x y z
N MET A 1 -17.12 18.67 -5.22
CA MET A 1 -16.64 19.32 -6.46
C MET A 1 -15.64 18.44 -7.22
N MET A 2 -14.50 18.04 -6.63
CA MET A 2 -13.50 17.21 -7.34
C MET A 2 -14.01 15.84 -7.83
N VAL A 3 -14.78 15.11 -7.02
CA VAL A 3 -15.32 13.79 -7.43
C VAL A 3 -16.23 13.92 -8.66
N GLY A 4 -17.10 14.95 -8.69
CA GLY A 4 -17.97 15.19 -9.84
C GLY A 4 -17.20 15.57 -11.10
N LEU A 5 -16.12 16.34 -10.96
CA LEU A 5 -15.22 16.70 -12.06
C LEU A 5 -14.45 15.48 -12.59
N ALA A 6 -13.96 14.61 -11.70
CA ALA A 6 -13.32 13.36 -12.08
C ALA A 6 -14.29 12.42 -12.82
N VAL A 7 -15.53 12.28 -12.34
CA VAL A 7 -16.56 11.47 -13.00
C VAL A 7 -16.91 12.05 -14.37
N ALA A 8 -17.12 13.36 -14.48
CA ALA A 8 -17.39 14.01 -15.77
C ALA A 8 -16.24 13.83 -16.77
N PHE A 9 -15.00 13.92 -16.29
CA PHE A 9 -13.81 13.68 -17.11
C PHE A 9 -13.71 12.23 -17.58
N ILE A 10 -13.96 11.25 -16.70
CA ILE A 10 -14.01 9.83 -17.05
C ILE A 10 -15.05 9.59 -18.15
N PHE A 11 -16.27 10.13 -17.99
CA PHE A 11 -17.33 10.01 -18.99
C PHE A 11 -16.95 10.66 -20.32
N TYR A 12 -16.34 11.85 -20.29
CA TYR A 12 -15.88 12.55 -21.47
C TYR A 12 -14.79 11.77 -22.23
N VAL A 13 -13.81 11.21 -21.52
CA VAL A 13 -12.75 10.40 -22.14
C VAL A 13 -13.32 9.11 -22.72
N LEU A 14 -14.20 8.43 -21.98
CA LEU A 14 -14.86 7.21 -22.45
C LEU A 14 -15.69 7.44 -23.70
N SER A 15 -16.44 8.55 -23.78
CA SER A 15 -17.25 8.87 -24.97
C SER A 15 -16.39 9.31 -26.15
N ALA A 16 -15.34 10.11 -25.91
CA ALA A 16 -14.42 10.58 -26.94
C ALA A 16 -13.57 9.45 -27.55
N GLN A 17 -13.23 8.43 -26.76
CA GLN A 17 -12.38 7.31 -27.19
C GLN A 17 -13.18 6.01 -27.42
N TRP A 18 -14.51 6.05 -27.38
CA TRP A 18 -15.37 4.86 -27.45
C TRP A 18 -15.14 4.02 -28.71
N GLU A 19 -15.03 4.68 -29.87
CA GLU A 19 -14.76 4.04 -31.16
C GLU A 19 -13.39 3.33 -31.15
N GLN A 20 -12.34 3.97 -30.63
CA GLN A 20 -11.01 3.37 -30.49
C GLN A 20 -10.98 2.19 -29.51
N LEU A 21 -11.72 2.28 -28.39
CA LEU A 21 -11.84 1.20 -27.40
C LEU A 21 -12.61 -0.01 -27.95
N ARG A 22 -13.61 0.22 -28.80
CA ARG A 22 -14.40 -0.83 -29.44
C ARG A 22 -13.59 -1.60 -30.48
N ASP A 23 -12.75 -0.90 -31.25
CA ASP A 23 -11.93 -1.52 -32.30
C ASP A 23 -10.63 -2.16 -31.77
N GLN A 24 -10.33 -1.99 -30.49
CA GLN A 24 -9.17 -2.62 -29.87
C GLN A 24 -9.38 -4.15 -29.77
N PRO A 25 -8.57 -4.98 -30.46
CA PRO A 25 -8.71 -6.42 -30.39
C PRO A 25 -8.27 -6.91 -29.00
N TRP A 26 -9.22 -7.36 -28.19
CA TRP A 26 -8.98 -7.94 -26.86
C TRP A 26 -8.19 -9.26 -26.98
N ARG A 27 -6.86 -9.17 -27.04
CA ARG A 27 -5.96 -10.33 -27.04
C ARG A 27 -5.49 -10.63 -25.62
N LEU A 28 -6.37 -11.28 -24.86
CA LEU A 28 -6.01 -11.79 -23.54
C LEU A 28 -5.09 -13.00 -23.68
N HIS A 29 -3.82 -12.81 -23.30
CA HIS A 29 -2.85 -13.90 -23.29
C HIS A 29 -3.02 -14.69 -21.99
N GLY A 30 -3.65 -15.88 -22.07
CA GLY A 30 -3.97 -16.70 -20.90
C GLY A 30 -2.77 -16.99 -19.99
N GLY A 31 -1.58 -17.21 -20.57
CA GLY A 31 -0.35 -17.42 -19.81
C GLY A 31 0.03 -16.21 -18.94
N TRP A 32 0.02 -15.00 -19.50
CA TRP A 32 0.29 -13.77 -18.77
C TRP A 32 -0.79 -13.48 -17.72
N LEU A 33 -2.05 -13.83 -17.99
CA LEU A 33 -3.15 -13.69 -17.03
C LEU A 33 -2.92 -14.59 -15.81
N VAL A 34 -2.53 -15.85 -16.02
CA VAL A 34 -2.24 -16.78 -14.92
C VAL A 34 -1.03 -16.29 -14.13
N ILE A 35 0.06 -15.92 -14.81
CA ILE A 35 1.29 -15.46 -14.14
C ILE A 35 1.01 -14.20 -13.29
N SER A 36 0.34 -13.20 -13.85
CA SER A 36 0.00 -11.98 -13.11
C SER A 36 -0.93 -12.25 -11.93
N THR A 37 -1.91 -13.15 -12.09
CA THR A 37 -2.79 -13.57 -10.99
C THR A 37 -2.00 -14.26 -9.87
N LEU A 38 -1.04 -15.13 -10.22
CA LEU A 38 -0.19 -15.79 -9.23
C LEU A 38 0.70 -14.80 -8.48
N PHE A 39 1.30 -13.83 -9.17
CA PHE A 39 2.07 -12.77 -8.52
C PHE A 39 1.21 -11.91 -7.59
N LEU A 40 -0.02 -11.60 -7.98
CA LEU A 40 -0.96 -10.87 -7.13
C LEU A 40 -1.35 -11.66 -5.87
N LEU A 41 -1.63 -12.95 -6.00
CA LEU A 41 -1.93 -13.80 -4.85
C LEU A 41 -0.72 -13.97 -3.93
N ALA A 42 0.47 -14.12 -4.51
CA ALA A 42 1.73 -14.19 -3.77
C ALA A 42 2.01 -12.89 -3.02
N SER A 43 1.76 -11.73 -3.63
CA SER A 43 1.95 -10.44 -2.97
C SER A 43 1.02 -10.30 -1.76
N TRP A 44 -0.27 -10.62 -1.90
CA TRP A 44 -1.19 -10.60 -0.77
C TRP A 44 -0.82 -11.60 0.33
N GLY A 45 -0.37 -12.81 -0.05
CA GLY A 45 0.11 -13.79 0.92
C GLY A 45 1.31 -13.28 1.71
N LEU A 46 2.26 -12.61 1.04
CA LEU A 46 3.41 -11.98 1.67
C LEU A 46 3.00 -10.85 2.60
N GLU A 47 2.09 -9.96 2.15
CA GLU A 47 1.54 -8.87 2.96
C GLU A 47 0.93 -9.39 4.28
N ILE A 48 0.09 -10.43 4.20
CA ILE A 48 -0.52 -11.08 5.37
C ILE A 48 0.56 -11.68 6.27
N ALA A 49 1.56 -12.35 5.70
CA ALA A 49 2.64 -12.98 6.46
C ALA A 49 3.48 -11.93 7.21
N VAL A 50 3.83 -10.83 6.56
CA VAL A 50 4.59 -9.71 7.15
C VAL A 50 3.80 -9.08 8.29
N TRP A 51 2.54 -8.74 8.07
CA TRP A 51 1.71 -8.18 9.14
C TRP A 51 1.57 -9.15 10.33
N ARG A 52 1.30 -10.44 10.06
CA ARG A 52 1.17 -11.46 11.10
C ARG A 52 2.47 -11.64 11.90
N TYR A 53 3.61 -11.54 11.24
CA TYR A 53 4.92 -11.60 11.89
C TYR A 53 5.13 -10.38 12.80
N LEU A 54 4.80 -9.17 12.35
CA LEU A 54 4.85 -7.95 13.17
C LEU A 54 3.91 -8.04 14.38
N LEU A 55 2.71 -8.56 14.19
CA LEU A 55 1.76 -8.81 15.27
C LEU A 55 2.36 -9.78 16.30
N HIS A 56 3.08 -10.81 15.83
CA HIS A 56 3.74 -11.79 16.69
C HIS A 56 4.90 -11.21 17.50
N LEU A 57 5.72 -10.34 16.88
CA LEU A 57 6.79 -9.62 17.58
C LEU A 57 6.26 -8.74 18.71
N LEU A 58 5.04 -8.22 18.58
CA LEU A 58 4.37 -7.39 19.58
C LEU A 58 3.58 -8.22 20.62
N GLY A 59 3.78 -9.53 20.67
CA GLY A 59 3.15 -10.44 21.63
C GLY A 59 1.74 -10.93 21.25
N GLY A 60 1.25 -10.57 20.06
CA GLY A 60 -0.02 -11.08 19.54
C GLY A 60 0.14 -12.46 18.87
N TYR A 61 -0.95 -13.21 18.77
CA TYR A 61 -0.94 -14.45 17.98
C TYR A 61 -2.27 -14.65 17.26
N VAL A 62 -2.18 -14.87 15.94
CA VAL A 62 -3.32 -15.20 15.09
C VAL A 62 -2.88 -16.28 14.09
N PRO A 63 -3.63 -17.39 13.93
CA PRO A 63 -3.30 -18.39 12.93
C PRO A 63 -3.43 -17.80 11.52
N TYR A 64 -2.62 -18.28 10.58
CA TYR A 64 -2.51 -17.66 9.25
C TYR A 64 -3.86 -17.55 8.51
N ALA A 65 -4.69 -18.60 8.58
CA ALA A 65 -6.02 -18.59 7.96
C ALA A 65 -6.94 -17.50 8.55
N ALA A 66 -6.88 -17.28 9.87
CA ALA A 66 -7.62 -16.19 10.51
C ALA A 66 -7.03 -14.84 10.13
N ALA A 67 -5.70 -14.71 10.08
CA ALA A 67 -5.02 -13.49 9.65
C ALA A 67 -5.42 -13.09 8.21
N ALA A 68 -5.45 -14.04 7.28
CA ALA A 68 -5.91 -13.82 5.91
C ALA A 68 -7.38 -13.36 5.87
N ARG A 69 -8.25 -14.01 6.64
CA ARG A 69 -9.66 -13.62 6.74
C ARG A 69 -9.82 -12.20 7.30
N ILE A 70 -9.04 -11.83 8.32
CA ILE A 70 -9.02 -10.48 8.88
C ILE A 70 -8.57 -9.49 7.82
N TRP A 71 -7.44 -9.76 7.15
CA TRP A 71 -6.87 -8.92 6.11
C TRP A 71 -7.86 -8.55 5.01
N PHE A 72 -8.46 -9.55 4.37
CA PHE A 72 -9.38 -9.32 3.25
C PHE A 72 -10.68 -8.65 3.68
N LEU A 73 -11.22 -8.99 4.86
CA LEU A 73 -12.44 -8.35 5.36
C LEU A 73 -12.18 -6.88 5.72
N SER A 74 -11.01 -6.57 6.29
CA SER A 74 -10.59 -5.20 6.58
C SER A 74 -10.28 -4.40 5.31
N ALA A 75 -9.80 -5.05 4.24
CA ALA A 75 -9.56 -4.41 2.95
C ALA A 75 -10.84 -3.93 2.26
N ILE A 76 -11.98 -4.58 2.48
CA ILE A 76 -13.30 -4.11 1.99
C ILE A 76 -13.75 -2.87 2.78
N VAL A 77 -13.53 -2.90 4.09
CA VAL A 77 -13.94 -1.82 5.00
C VAL A 77 -13.18 -0.51 4.72
N ARG A 78 -11.97 -0.58 4.13
CA ARG A 78 -11.19 0.61 3.75
C ARG A 78 -11.89 1.52 2.74
N TYR A 79 -12.85 0.99 1.98
CA TYR A 79 -13.61 1.78 0.99
C TYR A 79 -14.74 2.60 1.64
N VAL A 80 -15.00 2.41 2.93
CA VAL A 80 -15.91 3.26 3.70
C VAL A 80 -15.23 4.60 3.99
N PRO A 81 -15.90 5.75 3.79
CA PRO A 81 -15.32 7.05 4.08
C PRO A 81 -14.86 7.15 5.54
N GLY A 82 -13.54 7.34 5.72
CA GLY A 82 -12.86 7.40 7.01
C GLY A 82 -11.68 6.42 7.08
N ASN A 83 -10.44 6.92 7.10
CA ASN A 83 -9.23 6.07 7.10
C ASN A 83 -9.06 5.21 8.37
N ILE A 84 -9.92 5.38 9.37
CA ILE A 84 -9.90 4.66 10.64
C ILE A 84 -10.60 3.29 10.60
N TRP A 85 -11.45 3.04 9.59
CA TRP A 85 -12.30 1.85 9.60
C TRP A 85 -11.52 0.55 9.43
N GLN A 86 -10.49 0.56 8.58
CA GLN A 86 -9.62 -0.59 8.36
C GLN A 86 -8.92 -1.03 9.66
N PRO A 87 -8.13 -0.19 10.36
CA PRO A 87 -7.48 -0.59 11.61
C PRO A 87 -8.49 -0.97 12.70
N LEU A 88 -9.63 -0.27 12.81
CA LEU A 88 -10.68 -0.63 13.77
C LEU A 88 -11.23 -2.05 13.52
N SER A 89 -11.50 -2.39 12.26
CA SER A 89 -12.01 -3.72 11.91
C SER A 89 -11.00 -4.83 12.20
N MET A 90 -9.71 -4.57 12.01
CA MET A 90 -8.64 -5.51 12.36
C MET A 90 -8.57 -5.70 13.88
N THR A 91 -8.60 -4.61 14.64
CA THR A 91 -8.60 -4.63 16.11
C THR A 91 -9.76 -5.43 16.67
N LEU A 92 -10.99 -5.17 16.22
CA LEU A 92 -12.18 -5.92 16.69
C LEU A 92 -12.06 -7.42 16.44
N ARG A 93 -11.50 -7.84 15.30
CA ARG A 93 -11.33 -9.26 14.96
C ARG A 93 -10.12 -9.90 15.67
N CYS A 94 -9.04 -9.15 15.89
CA CYS A 94 -7.88 -9.63 16.64
C CYS A 94 -8.20 -9.80 18.13
N ARG A 95 -9.07 -8.96 18.69
CA ARG A 95 -9.60 -9.14 20.06
C ARG A 95 -10.32 -10.47 20.26
N GLN A 96 -11.01 -10.99 19.23
CA GLN A 96 -11.64 -12.32 19.27
C GLN A 96 -10.61 -13.46 19.41
N HIS A 97 -9.33 -13.18 19.12
CA HIS A 97 -8.20 -14.09 19.27
C HIS A 97 -7.36 -13.78 20.52
N GLY A 98 -7.87 -12.95 21.44
CA GLY A 98 -7.18 -12.58 22.68
C GLY A 98 -6.06 -11.55 22.50
N VAL A 99 -5.94 -10.93 21.32
CA VAL A 99 -4.90 -9.91 21.06
C VAL A 99 -5.37 -8.55 21.57
N ALA A 100 -4.49 -7.86 22.28
CA ALA A 100 -4.75 -6.52 22.79
C ALA A 100 -4.97 -5.51 21.63
N PRO A 101 -5.89 -4.54 21.78
CA PRO A 101 -6.10 -3.49 20.79
C PRO A 101 -4.84 -2.72 20.42
N GLU A 102 -4.02 -2.41 21.41
CA GLU A 102 -2.77 -1.64 21.31
C GLU A 102 -1.77 -2.41 20.43
N THR A 103 -1.56 -3.70 20.73
CA THR A 103 -0.74 -4.61 19.90
C THR A 103 -1.19 -4.64 18.44
N THR A 104 -2.50 -4.66 18.20
CA THR A 104 -3.02 -4.67 16.83
C THR A 104 -2.76 -3.34 16.12
N LEU A 105 -3.04 -2.20 16.77
CA LEU A 105 -2.81 -0.88 16.19
C LEU A 105 -1.32 -0.65 15.90
N THR A 106 -0.45 -0.96 16.85
CA THR A 106 1.01 -0.86 16.67
C THR A 106 1.48 -1.74 15.52
N SER A 107 0.95 -2.96 15.38
CA SER A 107 1.30 -3.85 14.25
C SER A 107 0.92 -3.26 12.89
N VAL A 108 -0.23 -2.58 12.80
CA VAL A 108 -0.71 -1.95 11.56
C VAL A 108 0.14 -0.72 11.22
N VAL A 109 0.48 0.10 12.22
CA VAL A 109 1.38 1.25 12.01
C VAL A 109 2.75 0.78 11.54
N LEU A 110 3.33 -0.23 12.20
CA LEU A 110 4.59 -0.83 11.78
C LEU A 110 4.52 -1.40 10.37
N TYR A 111 3.43 -2.07 10.03
CA TYR A 111 3.22 -2.58 8.70
C TYR A 111 3.27 -1.48 7.63
N GLN A 112 2.64 -0.33 7.89
CA GLN A 112 2.68 0.81 6.98
C GLN A 112 4.07 1.42 6.85
N VAL A 113 4.82 1.50 7.96
CA VAL A 113 6.22 1.95 7.94
C VAL A 113 7.07 0.99 7.09
N VAL A 114 6.90 -0.33 7.25
CA VAL A 114 7.62 -1.34 6.48
C VAL A 114 7.30 -1.23 4.98
N ILE A 115 6.03 -1.09 4.59
CA ILE A 115 5.67 -0.86 3.19
C ILE A 115 6.31 0.42 2.67
N LEU A 116 6.20 1.51 3.41
CA LEU A 116 6.73 2.81 2.99
C LEU A 116 8.24 2.72 2.75
N LEU A 117 8.97 2.09 3.67
CA LEU A 117 10.41 1.88 3.54
C LEU A 117 10.79 0.94 2.39
N ALA A 118 9.93 -0.02 2.04
CA ALA A 118 10.14 -0.91 0.90
C ALA A 118 9.84 -0.25 -0.45
N ALA A 119 8.79 0.59 -0.52
CA ALA A 119 8.33 1.22 -1.75
C ALA A 119 9.08 2.52 -2.09
N ALA A 120 9.48 3.31 -1.08
CA ALA A 120 10.15 4.59 -1.27
C ALA A 120 11.46 4.52 -2.07
N PRO A 121 12.34 3.51 -1.91
CA PRO A 121 13.55 3.38 -2.74
C PRO A 121 13.23 3.15 -4.20
N ILE A 122 12.25 2.29 -4.47
CA ILE A 122 11.81 1.96 -5.83
C ILE A 122 11.27 3.22 -6.50
N ALA A 123 10.39 3.95 -5.81
CA ALA A 123 9.85 5.22 -6.28
C ALA A 123 10.95 6.28 -6.49
N GLY A 124 11.86 6.42 -5.53
CA GLY A 124 12.97 7.36 -5.60
C GLY A 124 13.91 7.09 -6.78
N ILE A 125 14.27 5.82 -7.01
CA ILE A 125 15.08 5.41 -8.16
C ILE A 125 14.33 5.68 -9.47
N TYR A 126 13.05 5.32 -9.55
CA TYR A 126 12.24 5.57 -10.74
C TYR A 126 12.18 7.07 -11.08
N PHE A 127 11.87 7.91 -10.10
CA PHE A 127 11.78 9.36 -10.30
C PHE A 127 13.14 9.96 -10.67
N PHE A 128 14.21 9.54 -10.00
CA PHE A 128 15.56 9.98 -10.31
C PHE A 128 16.00 9.57 -11.72
N ALA A 129 15.75 8.32 -12.12
CA ALA A 129 16.20 7.77 -13.40
C ALA A 129 15.39 8.29 -14.59
N THR A 130 14.07 8.48 -14.42
CA THR A 130 13.18 8.86 -15.53
C THR A 130 12.88 10.35 -15.58
N GLY A 131 13.01 11.07 -14.46
CA GLY A 131 12.55 12.46 -14.34
C GLY A 131 11.05 12.63 -14.57
N ASN A 132 10.27 11.55 -14.62
CA ASN A 132 8.87 11.56 -15.00
C ASN A 132 7.96 11.52 -13.76
N TYR A 133 7.27 12.63 -13.54
CA TYR A 133 6.33 12.82 -12.44
C TYR A 133 4.87 12.87 -12.92
N GLY A 134 4.62 12.42 -14.16
CA GLY A 134 3.31 12.47 -14.81
C GLY A 134 2.91 13.88 -15.21
N LEU A 135 1.66 14.26 -14.91
CA LEU A 135 1.05 15.53 -15.34
C LEU A 135 1.71 16.79 -14.77
N ILE A 136 2.57 16.64 -13.77
CA ILE A 136 3.26 17.74 -13.07
C ILE A 136 4.76 17.77 -13.39
N THR A 137 5.22 16.99 -14.37
CA THR A 137 6.63 16.92 -14.78
C THR A 137 7.17 18.29 -15.17
N ASP A 138 6.41 19.07 -15.96
CA ASP A 138 6.82 20.40 -16.40
C ASP A 138 6.86 21.42 -15.25
N ALA A 139 6.01 21.25 -14.24
CA ALA A 139 5.96 22.12 -13.06
C ALA A 139 7.03 21.77 -12.01
N LEU A 140 7.36 20.48 -11.87
CA LEU A 140 8.28 19.98 -10.85
C LEU A 140 9.68 19.66 -11.38
N GLY A 141 9.95 19.82 -12.68
CA GLY A 141 11.19 19.39 -13.32
C GLY A 141 12.48 19.92 -12.66
N GLN A 142 12.46 21.13 -12.08
CA GLN A 142 13.61 21.68 -11.35
C GLN A 142 13.71 21.19 -9.90
N MET A 143 12.58 20.82 -9.28
CA MET A 143 12.50 20.32 -7.90
C MET A 143 12.61 18.79 -7.83
N ALA A 144 12.52 18.12 -8.97
CA ALA A 144 12.60 16.67 -9.18
C ALA A 144 13.68 15.95 -8.34
N PRO A 145 14.97 16.33 -8.41
CA PRO A 145 16.02 15.66 -7.64
C PRO A 145 15.90 15.89 -6.13
N TRP A 146 15.40 17.07 -5.70
CA TRP A 146 15.18 17.39 -4.30
C TRP A 146 14.03 16.56 -3.70
N LEU A 147 12.94 16.39 -4.47
CA LEU A 147 11.81 15.55 -4.07
C LEU A 147 12.20 14.07 -3.99
N ALA A 148 13.00 13.58 -4.95
CA ALA A 148 13.55 12.23 -4.89
C ALA A 148 14.43 12.03 -3.64
N GLY A 149 15.29 12.99 -3.31
CA GLY A 149 16.08 12.98 -2.09
C GLY A 149 15.22 12.99 -0.81
N LEU A 150 14.12 13.75 -0.81
CA LEU A 150 13.19 13.81 0.31
C LEU A 150 12.42 12.50 0.51
N VAL A 151 12.01 11.82 -0.57
CA VAL A 151 11.38 10.50 -0.50
C VAL A 151 12.37 9.42 -0.03
N LEU A 152 13.65 9.55 -0.37
CA LEU A 152 14.70 8.63 0.06
C LEU A 152 15.19 8.90 1.50
N LEU A 153 15.01 10.11 2.04
CA LEU A 153 15.47 10.48 3.37
C LEU A 153 14.99 9.51 4.49
N PRO A 154 13.69 9.16 4.60
CA PRO A 154 13.22 8.21 5.60
C PRO A 154 13.91 6.84 5.51
N VAL A 155 14.19 6.38 4.28
CA VAL A 155 14.89 5.12 4.02
C VAL A 155 16.34 5.23 4.47
N LEU A 156 17.03 6.30 4.08
CA LEU A 156 18.44 6.52 4.43
C LEU A 156 18.63 6.66 5.95
N ILE A 157 17.72 7.36 6.63
CA ILE A 157 17.70 7.48 8.10
C ILE A 157 17.52 6.10 8.73
N PHE A 158 16.58 5.31 8.22
CA PHE A 158 16.34 3.97 8.72
C PHE A 158 17.52 3.01 8.50
N LEU A 159 18.17 3.06 7.33
CA LEU A 159 19.37 2.27 7.03
C LEU A 159 20.56 2.68 7.93
N TRP A 160 20.68 3.96 8.28
CA TRP A 160 21.74 4.44 9.17
C TRP A 160 21.50 4.02 10.63
N ARG A 161 20.27 4.14 11.12
CA ARG A 161 19.90 3.88 12.53
C ARG A 161 18.69 2.94 12.60
N PRO A 162 18.86 1.64 12.31
CA PRO A 162 17.74 0.69 12.38
C PRO A 162 17.13 0.61 13.80
N ASP A 163 17.95 0.86 14.83
CA ASP A 163 17.55 0.84 16.25
C ASP A 163 16.51 1.90 16.62
N TRP A 164 16.33 2.96 15.83
CA TRP A 164 15.32 3.99 16.11
C TRP A 164 13.90 3.45 16.07
N LEU A 165 13.65 2.49 15.17
CA LEU A 165 12.34 1.86 15.04
C LEU A 165 12.05 1.00 16.28
N ILE A 166 13.08 0.35 16.83
CA ILE A 166 13.02 -0.39 18.10
C ILE A 166 12.86 0.57 19.28
N GLY A 167 13.57 1.70 19.29
CA GLY A 167 13.48 2.71 20.34
C GLY A 167 12.10 3.37 20.42
N ILE A 168 11.48 3.68 19.28
CA ILE A 168 10.11 4.21 19.22
C ILE A 168 9.10 3.15 19.71
N LEU A 169 9.33 1.87 19.40
CA LEU A 169 8.44 0.78 19.81
C LEU A 169 8.51 0.45 21.31
N ASN A 170 9.70 0.53 21.90
CA ASN A 170 9.90 0.21 23.32
C ASN A 170 9.54 1.36 24.27
N TRP A 171 9.16 2.53 23.74
CA TRP A 171 8.77 3.70 24.52
C TRP A 171 7.26 3.81 24.76
N ALA A 172 6.48 2.84 24.25
CA ALA A 172 5.05 2.66 24.52
C ALA A 172 4.82 1.58 25.57
#